data_AF-A0A969IQA3-F1
#
_entry.id   AF-A0A969IQA3-F1
#
_cell.length_a   1.000
_cell.length_b   1.000
_cell.length_c   1.000
_cell.angle_alpha   90.00
_cell.angle_beta   90.00
_cell.angle_gamma   90.00
#
_symmetry.space_group_name_H-M   'P 1'
#
loop_
_entity.id
_entity.type
_entity.pdbx_description
1 polymer ?
#
loop_
_entity_poly.entity_id
_entity_poly.type
_entity_poly.pdbx_seq_one_letter_code
_entity_poly.pdbx_strand_id
1 'polypeptide(L)'
;QRPAFGKAIAEHQAVAFHLAEMATGIEVARAMCHHAARLKQSRVRCIKEASIAKLFASQMAETVCSKAIQIHGGYGFINGFPVEKFYRDARVFQIYDGTNEVQKILISREILAGH
;
A
#
# COMPACT_ATOMS: atom_id res chain seq x y z
N GLN A 1 -12.55 20.05 2.18
CA GLN A 1 -11.71 20.63 1.10
C GLN A 1 -10.88 21.75 1.70
N ARG A 2 -9.58 21.84 1.39
CA ARG A 2 -8.67 22.86 1.94
C ARG A 2 -8.20 23.81 0.83
N PRO A 3 -8.50 25.11 0.91
CA PRO A 3 -7.89 26.10 0.01
C PRO A 3 -6.46 26.42 0.46
N ALA A 4 -5.56 26.67 -0.48
CA ALA A 4 -4.22 27.19 -0.26
C ALA A 4 -3.73 27.91 -1.52
N PHE A 5 -3.12 29.08 -1.36
CA PHE A 5 -2.59 29.88 -2.48
C PHE A 5 -3.62 30.13 -3.60
N GLY A 6 -4.86 30.46 -3.22
CA GLY A 6 -5.91 30.88 -4.16
C GLY A 6 -6.67 29.75 -4.88
N LYS A 7 -6.38 28.48 -4.60
CA LYS A 7 -7.06 27.31 -5.19
C LYS A 7 -7.18 26.15 -4.21
N ALA A 8 -7.99 25.13 -4.51
CA ALA A 8 -8.05 23.94 -3.68
C ALA A 8 -6.71 23.21 -3.69
N ILE A 9 -6.33 22.57 -2.58
CA ILE A 9 -5.03 21.91 -2.48
C ILE A 9 -4.83 20.81 -3.54
N ALA A 10 -5.92 20.17 -3.95
CA ALA A 10 -5.93 19.14 -4.99
C ALA A 10 -5.64 19.68 -6.41
N GLU A 11 -5.78 20.99 -6.64
CA GLU A 11 -5.46 21.65 -7.91
C GLU A 11 -3.98 22.02 -8.03
N HIS A 12 -3.19 21.80 -6.98
CA HIS A 12 -1.73 21.91 -7.07
C HIS A 12 -1.16 20.64 -7.66
N GLN A 13 -0.40 20.78 -8.75
CA GLN A 13 0.14 19.65 -9.52
C GLN A 13 0.89 18.62 -8.67
N ALA A 14 1.68 19.06 -7.68
CA ALA A 14 2.40 18.15 -6.78
C ALA A 14 1.45 17.25 -5.96
N VAL A 15 0.29 17.78 -5.55
CA VAL A 15 -0.72 17.02 -4.81
C VAL A 15 -1.48 16.10 -5.76
N ALA A 16 -1.81 16.58 -6.96
CA ALA A 16 -2.44 15.77 -8.00
C ALA A 16 -1.57 14.55 -8.39
N PHE A 17 -0.25 14.74 -8.48
CA PHE A 17 0.70 13.66 -8.75
C PHE A 17 0.72 12.62 -7.63
N HIS A 18 0.77 13.05 -6.36
CA HIS A 18 0.66 12.11 -5.25
C HIS A 18 -0.66 11.36 -5.24
N LEU A 19 -1.79 12.02 -5.55
CA LEU A 19 -3.08 11.35 -5.65
C LEU A 19 -3.07 10.30 -6.77
N ALA A 20 -2.48 10.61 -7.92
CA ALA A 20 -2.35 9.67 -9.04
C ALA A 20 -1.46 8.46 -8.70
N GLU A 21 -0.31 8.69 -8.07
CA GLU A 21 0.62 7.64 -7.62
C GLU A 21 -0.04 6.72 -6.59
N MET A 22 -0.70 7.29 -5.59
CA MET A 22 -1.42 6.53 -4.55
C MET A 22 -2.54 5.67 -5.16
N ALA A 23 -3.36 6.26 -6.03
CA ALA A 23 -4.44 5.53 -6.70
C ALA A 23 -3.89 4.36 -7.55
N THR A 24 -2.82 4.63 -8.31
CA THR A 24 -2.15 3.61 -9.13
C THR A 24 -1.63 2.45 -8.27
N GLY A 25 -0.92 2.76 -7.18
CA GLY A 25 -0.40 1.74 -6.27
C GLY A 25 -1.51 0.90 -5.63
N ILE A 26 -2.64 1.53 -5.26
CA ILE A 26 -3.81 0.81 -4.72
C ILE A 26 -4.39 -0.16 -5.76
N GLU A 27 -4.55 0.27 -7.01
CA GLU A 27 -5.07 -0.62 -8.07
C GLU A 27 -4.14 -1.80 -8.33
N VAL A 28 -2.82 -1.57 -8.37
CA VAL A 28 -1.83 -2.65 -8.53
C VAL A 28 -1.90 -3.64 -7.37
N ALA A 29 -1.97 -3.15 -6.13
CA ALA A 29 -2.10 -3.99 -4.95
C ALA A 29 -3.39 -4.83 -4.99
N ARG A 30 -4.52 -4.21 -5.34
CA ARG A 30 -5.82 -4.87 -5.46
C ARG A 30 -5.81 -5.95 -6.54
N ALA A 31 -5.28 -5.63 -7.72
CA ALA A 31 -5.17 -6.56 -8.83
C ALA A 31 -4.31 -7.78 -8.45
N MET A 32 -3.19 -7.57 -7.76
CA MET A 32 -2.31 -8.64 -7.32
C MET A 32 -2.96 -9.55 -6.26
N CYS A 33 -3.65 -8.95 -5.28
CA CYS A 33 -4.43 -9.70 -4.29
C CYS A 33 -5.52 -10.57 -4.95
N HIS A 34 -6.28 -10.00 -5.89
CA HIS A 34 -7.31 -10.76 -6.61
C HIS A 34 -6.71 -11.85 -7.51
N HIS A 35 -5.55 -11.60 -8.11
CA HIS A 35 -4.85 -12.61 -8.90
C HIS A 35 -4.44 -13.81 -8.03
N ALA A 36 -3.79 -13.56 -6.87
CA ALA A 36 -3.43 -14.61 -5.93
C ALA A 36 -4.68 -15.38 -5.41
N ALA A 37 -5.77 -14.67 -5.12
CA ALA A 37 -7.04 -15.27 -4.71
C ALA A 37 -7.64 -16.18 -5.81
N ARG A 38 -7.63 -15.75 -7.08
CA ARG A 38 -8.10 -16.55 -8.21
C ARG A 38 -7.28 -17.83 -8.37
N LEU A 39 -5.95 -17.76 -8.29
CA LEU A 39 -5.09 -18.95 -8.36
C LEU A 39 -5.39 -19.93 -7.22
N LYS A 40 -5.54 -19.41 -6.00
CA LYS A 40 -5.89 -20.21 -4.82
C LYS A 40 -7.23 -20.93 -4.99
N GLN A 41 -8.24 -20.21 -5.50
CA GLN A 41 -9.56 -20.77 -5.76
C GLN A 41 -9.52 -21.87 -6.83
N SER A 42 -8.71 -21.69 -7.87
CA SER A 42 -8.45 -22.70 -8.91
C SER A 42 -7.52 -23.83 -8.47
N ARG A 43 -7.14 -23.89 -7.17
CA ARG A 43 -6.22 -24.89 -6.59
C ARG A 43 -4.84 -24.92 -7.26
N VAL A 44 -4.45 -23.84 -7.92
CA VAL A 44 -3.10 -23.67 -8.45
C VAL A 44 -2.19 -23.23 -7.32
N ARG A 45 -0.99 -23.82 -7.21
CA ARG A 45 0.02 -23.39 -6.25
C ARG A 45 0.37 -21.92 -6.52
N CYS A 46 0.22 -21.07 -5.51
CA CYS A 46 0.33 -19.61 -5.66
C CYS A 46 1.12 -18.95 -4.51
N ILE A 47 2.14 -19.64 -3.98
CA ILE A 47 2.93 -19.15 -2.83
C ILE A 47 3.63 -17.84 -3.21
N LYS A 48 4.29 -17.82 -4.37
CA LYS A 48 4.96 -16.63 -4.90
C LYS A 48 3.99 -15.46 -5.06
N GLU A 49 2.85 -15.68 -5.69
CA GLU A 49 1.85 -14.64 -5.96
C GLU A 49 1.23 -14.09 -4.67
N ALA A 50 0.93 -14.96 -3.70
CA ALA A 50 0.44 -14.55 -2.38
C ALA A 50 1.49 -13.72 -1.61
N SER A 51 2.77 -14.12 -1.65
CA SER A 51 3.84 -13.38 -1.00
C SER A 51 4.12 -12.03 -1.67
N ILE A 52 4.08 -11.95 -3.01
CA ILE A 52 4.18 -10.68 -3.74
C ILE A 52 3.01 -9.76 -3.37
N ALA A 53 1.79 -10.29 -3.35
CA ALA A 53 0.60 -9.52 -3.00
C ALA A 53 0.72 -8.93 -1.59
N LYS A 54 1.09 -9.75 -0.59
CA LYS A 54 1.24 -9.31 0.80
C LYS A 54 2.33 -8.26 0.96
N LEU A 55 3.50 -8.50 0.36
CA LEU A 55 4.63 -7.58 0.42
C LEU A 55 4.29 -6.21 -0.17
N PHE A 56 3.73 -6.21 -1.39
CA PHE A 56 3.43 -4.96 -2.09
C PHE A 56 2.28 -4.20 -1.42
N ALA A 57 1.20 -4.89 -1.05
CA ALA A 57 0.05 -4.25 -0.41
C ALA A 57 0.41 -3.63 0.95
N SER A 58 1.25 -4.27 1.76
CA SER A 58 1.65 -3.75 3.08
C SER A 58 2.52 -2.48 2.97
N GLN A 59 3.43 -2.43 2.00
CA GLN A 59 4.26 -1.26 1.72
C GLN A 59 3.45 -0.11 1.12
N MET A 60 2.52 -0.46 0.22
CA MET A 60 1.66 0.53 -0.41
C MET A 60 0.67 1.15 0.59
N ALA A 61 0.10 0.35 1.50
CA ALA A 61 -0.78 0.84 2.55
C ALA A 61 -0.11 1.90 3.43
N GLU A 62 1.12 1.65 3.88
CA GLU A 62 1.90 2.62 4.64
C GLU A 62 2.18 3.89 3.80
N THR A 63 2.62 3.72 2.56
CA THR A 63 2.98 4.83 1.67
C THR A 63 1.78 5.76 1.46
N VAL A 64 0.61 5.20 1.17
CA VAL A 64 -0.65 5.95 1.00
C VAL A 64 -0.99 6.70 2.29
N CYS A 65 -0.93 6.05 3.45
CA CYS A 65 -1.24 6.71 4.72
C CYS A 65 -0.26 7.84 5.05
N SER A 66 1.04 7.63 4.82
CA SER A 66 2.08 8.63 5.02
C SER A 66 1.88 9.85 4.11
N LYS A 67 1.61 9.63 2.82
CA LYS A 67 1.31 10.71 1.86
C LYS A 67 0.01 11.43 2.20
N ALA A 68 -0.99 10.71 2.69
CA ALA A 68 -2.24 11.32 3.15
C ALA A 68 -1.98 12.27 4.33
N ILE A 69 -1.14 11.90 5.31
CA ILE A 69 -0.71 12.80 6.40
C ILE A 69 -0.07 14.06 5.81
N GLN A 70 0.87 13.90 4.87
CA GLN A 70 1.57 15.02 4.23
C GLN A 70 0.60 15.98 3.52
N ILE A 71 -0.40 15.46 2.81
CA ILE A 71 -1.43 16.28 2.12
C ILE A 71 -2.32 17.03 3.12
N HIS A 72 -2.63 16.42 4.28
CA HIS A 72 -3.38 17.09 5.34
C HIS A 72 -2.52 18.12 6.11
N GLY A 73 -1.19 18.07 5.99
CA GLY A 73 -0.27 18.95 6.70
C GLY A 73 -0.32 18.71 8.22
N GLY A 74 -0.22 19.77 9.03
CA GLY A 74 -0.27 19.64 10.50
C GLY A 74 -1.54 18.95 11.01
N TYR A 75 -2.68 19.13 10.34
CA TYR A 75 -3.93 18.44 10.67
C TYR A 75 -3.85 16.91 10.48
N GLY A 76 -2.97 16.43 9.60
CA GLY A 76 -2.75 15.00 9.40
C GLY A 76 -1.96 14.34 10.52
N PHE A 77 -1.25 15.13 11.34
CA PHE A 77 -0.42 14.63 12.44
C PHE A 77 -1.12 14.65 13.79
N ILE A 78 -2.07 15.57 13.98
CA ILE A 78 -2.79 15.71 15.25
C ILE A 78 -3.93 14.69 15.37
N ASN A 79 -4.20 14.30 16.62
CA ASN A 79 -5.41 13.55 16.94
C ASN A 79 -6.65 14.39 16.62
N GLY A 80 -7.63 13.79 15.96
CA GLY A 80 -8.87 14.45 15.52
C GLY A 80 -9.16 14.29 14.02
N PHE A 81 -8.16 13.89 13.23
CA PHE A 81 -8.34 13.45 11.85
C PHE A 81 -8.00 11.95 11.74
N PRO A 82 -8.76 11.17 10.95
CA PRO A 82 -8.59 9.72 10.92
C PRO A 82 -7.26 9.25 10.30
N VAL A 83 -6.54 10.14 9.62
CA VAL A 83 -5.36 9.81 8.81
C VAL A 83 -4.17 9.36 9.65
N GLU A 84 -3.95 9.97 10.82
CA GLU A 84 -2.89 9.55 11.75
C GLU A 84 -3.12 8.11 12.24
N LYS A 85 -4.38 7.79 12.55
CA LYS A 85 -4.78 6.46 12.99
C LYS A 85 -4.53 5.42 11.90
N PHE A 86 -4.92 5.73 10.66
CA PHE A 86 -4.68 4.82 9.54
C PHE A 86 -3.20 4.54 9.31
N TYR A 87 -2.33 5.54 9.48
CA TYR A 87 -0.89 5.31 9.40
C TYR A 87 -0.38 4.37 10.49
N ARG A 88 -0.80 4.57 11.75
CA ARG A 88 -0.44 3.66 12.85
C ARG A 88 -0.94 2.24 12.59
N ASP A 89 -2.17 2.10 12.13
CA ASP A 89 -2.76 0.80 11.79
C ASP A 89 -2.02 0.13 10.62
N ALA A 90 -1.64 0.90 9.59
CA ALA A 90 -0.98 0.37 8.41
C ALA A 90 0.42 -0.23 8.70
N ARG A 91 1.12 0.28 9.72
CA ARG A 91 2.46 -0.21 10.09
C ARG A 91 2.48 -1.68 10.47
N VAL A 92 1.40 -2.18 11.06
CA VAL A 92 1.35 -3.57 11.54
C VAL A 92 1.39 -4.57 10.38
N PHE A 93 0.85 -4.22 9.20
CA PHE A 93 0.80 -5.09 8.02
C PHE A 93 2.17 -5.53 7.50
N GLN A 94 3.24 -4.81 7.83
CA GLN A 94 4.60 -5.19 7.44
C GLN A 94 5.24 -6.20 8.39
N ILE A 95 4.62 -6.45 9.55
CA ILE A 95 5.19 -7.20 10.66
C ILE A 95 4.50 -8.56 10.83
N TYR A 96 3.17 -8.59 10.97
CA TYR A 96 2.44 -9.84 11.21
C TYR A 96 2.19 -10.63 9.91
N ASP A 97 1.80 -11.90 10.06
CA ASP A 97 1.61 -12.88 8.98
C ASP A 97 2.81 -13.04 8.03
N GLY A 98 4.00 -13.02 8.65
CA GLY A 98 5.30 -13.07 7.99
C GLY A 98 5.74 -11.67 7.57
N THR A 99 6.84 -11.21 8.16
CA THR A 99 7.42 -9.89 7.87
C THR A 99 7.71 -9.71 6.39
N ASN A 100 7.89 -8.46 5.95
CA ASN A 100 8.26 -8.19 4.56
C ASN A 100 9.55 -8.91 4.13
N GLU A 101 10.48 -9.12 5.06
CA GLU A 101 11.72 -9.87 4.85
C GLU A 101 11.43 -11.37 4.66
N VAL A 102 10.52 -11.93 5.45
CA VAL A 102 10.05 -13.32 5.25
C VAL A 102 9.38 -13.48 3.89
N GLN A 103 8.54 -12.51 3.47
CA GLN A 103 7.92 -12.58 2.13
C GLN A 103 8.97 -12.56 1.03
N LYS A 104 10.01 -11.72 1.13
CA LYS A 104 11.13 -11.70 0.17
C LYS A 104 11.86 -13.05 0.12
N ILE A 105 12.06 -13.71 1.26
CA ILE A 105 12.65 -15.06 1.31
C ILE A 105 11.77 -16.09 0.58
N LEU A 106 10.45 -16.05 0.80
CA LEU A 106 9.51 -16.96 0.12
C LEU A 106 9.51 -16.73 -1.40
N ILE A 107 9.47 -15.47 -1.84
CA ILE A 107 9.54 -15.11 -3.26
C ILE A 107 10.86 -15.63 -3.87
N SER A 108 11.99 -15.37 -3.20
CA SER A 108 13.30 -15.83 -3.66
C SER A 108 13.37 -17.36 -3.82
N ARG A 109 12.86 -18.11 -2.83
CA ARG A 109 12.81 -19.58 -2.90
C ARG A 109 11.97 -20.08 -4.06
N GLU A 110 10.80 -19.49 -4.30
CA GLU A 110 9.92 -19.91 -5.42
C GLU A 110 10.54 -19.58 -6.79
N ILE A 111 11.29 -18.48 -6.91
CA ILE A 111 12.01 -18.14 -8.14
C ILE A 111 13.14 -19.14 -8.40
N LEU A 112 13.94 -19.46 -7.36
CA LEU A 112 15.09 -20.36 -7.49
C LEU A 112 14.68 -21.83 -7.69
N ALA A 113 13.55 -22.27 -7.15
CA ALA A 113 13.05 -23.64 -7.34
C ALA A 113 12.45 -23.90 -8.73
N GLY A 114 12.22 -22.85 -9.53
CA GLY A 114 11.78 -22.95 -10.92
C GLY A 114 12.91 -23.07 -11.95
N HIS A 115 14.17 -23.09 -11.49
CA HIS A 115 15.37 -23.45 -12.24
C HIS A 115 15.78 -24.89 -11.91
#